data_AF-A0AAF0G072-F1
#
_entry.id   AF-A0AAF0G072-F1
#
_cell.length_a   1.000
_cell.length_b   1.000
_cell.length_c   1.000
_cell.angle_alpha   90.00
_cell.angle_beta   90.00
_cell.angle_gamma   90.00
#
_symmetry.space_group_name_H-M   'P 1'
#
loop_
_entity.id
_entity.type
_entity.pdbx_description
1 polymer ?
#
loop_
_entity_poly.entity_id
_entity_poly.type
_entity_poly.pdbx_seq_one_letter_code
_entity_poly.pdbx_strand_id
1 'polypeptide(L)'
;MINITTSSGELSSTYKTIDITNTARRLFEIPLRELLKRVIKWNPLEVHAWAFGFSLGDASIDRAYLQTKRIDVETSRLGTLICFLTIFLLLATPPIKIRFYVRKDSRAKYKMRAYAKVSRELLELLASREFDKFNVFEEDYMFRSFLAGIIDSDGSIQPYVKKRGKKNQRLYFEPEVCIINSNTKLLKEIQKQLFSRYSIRGNVVYAYTPGVYRLRINSLESVYNFLKLTDNHLLNIERLPKAKVIQLYYKNKITMEELIKINKRLKDQNYKIHKILQSFILTMNKNKLVLVVDENGKIDINQATV
;
A
#
# COMPACT_ATOMS: atom_id res chain seq x y z
N MET A 1 34.46 -19.46 -26.49
CA MET A 1 34.11 -18.35 -27.40
C MET A 1 32.99 -18.83 -28.29
N ILE A 2 31.81 -18.24 -28.21
CA ILE A 2 30.76 -18.38 -29.22
C ILE A 2 30.27 -16.97 -29.51
N ASN A 3 30.62 -16.47 -30.70
CA ASN A 3 30.11 -15.25 -31.29
C ASN A 3 28.76 -15.54 -31.93
N ILE A 4 27.76 -14.72 -31.63
CA ILE A 4 26.57 -14.55 -32.46
C ILE A 4 26.31 -13.05 -32.63
N THR A 5 26.68 -12.54 -33.80
CA THR A 5 26.21 -11.31 -34.47
C THR A 5 25.43 -11.82 -35.69
N THR A 6 24.21 -11.43 -36.01
CA THR A 6 23.62 -10.11 -36.39
C THR A 6 22.09 -10.34 -36.51
N SER A 7 21.13 -9.42 -36.65
CA SER A 7 21.06 -7.95 -36.78
C SER A 7 19.59 -7.50 -36.65
N SER A 8 19.43 -6.27 -36.16
CA SER A 8 18.45 -5.23 -36.55
C SER A 8 16.94 -5.52 -36.54
N GLY A 9 16.32 -5.07 -35.45
CA GLY A 9 14.96 -4.52 -35.41
C GLY A 9 14.93 -3.50 -34.26
N GLU A 10 15.32 -2.27 -34.56
CA GLU A 10 15.50 -1.17 -33.62
C GLU A 10 14.23 -0.88 -32.81
N LEU A 11 14.24 -1.25 -31.53
CA LEU A 11 13.45 -0.61 -30.49
C LEU A 11 14.43 0.07 -29.54
N SER A 12 14.24 1.37 -29.42
CA SER A 12 15.24 2.34 -29.01
C SER A 12 15.97 2.05 -27.69
N SER A 13 17.27 2.24 -27.80
CA SER A 13 18.35 2.16 -26.81
C SER A 13 18.34 3.31 -25.81
N THR A 14 17.31 3.42 -24.97
CA THR A 14 17.32 4.39 -23.83
C THR A 14 16.93 3.81 -22.48
N TYR A 15 17.12 2.51 -22.28
CA TYR A 15 17.18 1.95 -20.93
C TYR A 15 18.64 1.65 -20.62
N LYS A 16 19.31 2.60 -19.92
CA LYS A 16 20.56 2.30 -19.21
C LYS A 16 20.40 0.96 -18.51
N THR A 17 21.37 0.07 -18.65
CA THR A 17 21.39 -1.22 -17.95
C THR A 17 21.08 -0.98 -16.48
N ILE A 18 19.91 -1.41 -16.03
CA ILE A 18 19.49 -1.21 -14.65
C ILE A 18 20.33 -2.15 -13.81
N ASP A 19 21.05 -1.59 -12.84
CA ASP A 19 21.64 -2.37 -11.75
C ASP A 19 20.50 -2.97 -10.92
N ILE A 20 20.16 -4.23 -11.21
CA ILE A 20 19.03 -4.94 -10.63
C ILE A 20 19.21 -5.07 -9.11
N THR A 21 20.43 -5.35 -8.65
CA THR A 21 20.73 -5.54 -7.22
C THR A 21 20.53 -4.25 -6.44
N ASN A 22 21.14 -3.15 -6.89
CA ASN A 22 20.97 -1.86 -6.22
C ASN A 22 19.51 -1.36 -6.31
N THR A 23 18.84 -1.60 -7.44
CA THR A 23 17.43 -1.23 -7.61
C THR A 23 16.52 -2.03 -6.68
N ALA A 24 16.72 -3.35 -6.55
CA ALA A 24 15.99 -4.19 -5.60
C ALA A 24 16.20 -3.71 -4.16
N ARG A 25 17.46 -3.40 -3.79
CA ARG A 25 17.79 -2.88 -2.46
C ARG A 25 17.06 -1.56 -2.16
N ARG A 26 17.07 -0.62 -3.11
CA ARG A 26 16.47 0.71 -2.95
C ARG A 26 14.94 0.71 -2.95
N LEU A 27 14.33 -0.11 -3.81
CA LEU A 27 12.87 -0.15 -3.94
C LEU A 27 12.23 -1.02 -2.85
N PHE A 28 12.90 -2.09 -2.41
CA PHE A 28 12.29 -3.09 -1.54
C PHE A 28 13.01 -3.24 -0.21
N GLU A 29 14.31 -3.59 -0.21
CA GLU A 29 15.00 -4.00 1.03
C GLU A 29 15.07 -2.86 2.05
N ILE A 30 15.55 -1.67 1.66
CA ILE A 30 15.68 -0.52 2.56
C ILE A 30 14.32 -0.14 3.19
N PRO A 31 13.25 0.14 2.42
CA PRO A 31 11.98 0.51 3.04
C PRO A 31 11.38 -0.63 3.87
N LEU A 32 11.53 -1.89 3.44
CA LEU A 32 11.04 -3.05 4.20
C LEU A 32 11.73 -3.17 5.56
N ARG A 33 13.06 -3.12 5.60
CA ARG A 33 13.83 -3.27 6.85
C ARG A 33 13.56 -2.12 7.83
N GLU A 34 13.40 -0.90 7.32
CA GLU A 34 13.01 0.24 8.16
C GLU A 34 11.61 0.06 8.78
N LEU A 35 10.65 -0.47 8.02
CA LEU A 35 9.31 -0.72 8.54
C LEU A 35 9.27 -1.93 9.50
N LEU A 36 10.03 -2.99 9.23
CA LEU A 36 10.13 -4.16 10.11
C LEU A 36 10.63 -3.77 11.52
N LYS A 37 11.65 -2.92 11.61
CA LYS A 37 12.15 -2.38 12.91
C LYS A 37 11.05 -1.72 13.75
N ARG A 38 10.03 -1.15 13.09
CA ARG A 38 8.89 -0.52 13.76
C ARG A 38 7.83 -1.54 14.16
N VAL A 39 7.48 -2.47 13.27
CA VAL A 39 6.41 -3.45 13.49
C VAL A 39 6.79 -4.54 14.50
N ILE A 40 8.06 -4.93 14.59
CA ILE A 40 8.52 -5.93 15.58
C ILE A 40 8.19 -5.53 17.03
N LYS A 41 7.96 -4.23 17.27
CA LYS A 41 7.60 -3.69 18.60
C LYS A 41 6.08 -3.67 18.86
N TRP A 42 5.26 -4.01 17.87
CA TRP A 42 3.80 -4.02 18.02
C TRP A 42 3.35 -5.23 18.83
N ASN A 43 2.21 -5.09 19.50
CA ASN A 43 1.54 -6.22 20.11
C ASN A 43 1.12 -7.23 19.00
N PRO A 44 1.25 -8.54 19.20
CA PRO A 44 0.80 -9.54 18.22
C PRO A 44 -0.63 -9.33 17.71
N LEU A 45 -1.56 -8.89 18.57
CA LEU A 45 -2.94 -8.59 18.19
C LEU A 45 -3.06 -7.38 17.26
N GLU A 46 -2.18 -6.39 17.36
CA GLU A 46 -2.10 -5.26 16.41
C GLU A 46 -1.67 -5.73 15.03
N VAL A 47 -0.68 -6.62 14.98
CA VAL A 47 -0.20 -7.23 13.72
C VAL A 47 -1.33 -8.00 13.04
N HIS A 48 -2.10 -8.79 13.80
CA HIS A 48 -3.26 -9.52 13.28
C HIS A 48 -4.40 -8.58 12.85
N ALA A 49 -4.71 -7.55 13.64
CA ALA A 49 -5.77 -6.59 13.32
C ALA A 49 -5.43 -5.79 12.06
N TRP A 50 -4.18 -5.38 11.90
CA TRP A 50 -3.69 -4.76 10.67
C TRP A 50 -3.83 -5.73 9.49
N ALA A 51 -3.38 -6.99 9.64
CA ALA A 51 -3.46 -7.99 8.57
C ALA A 51 -4.90 -8.24 8.13
N PHE A 52 -5.83 -8.27 9.09
CA PHE A 52 -7.26 -8.42 8.85
C PHE A 52 -7.85 -7.21 8.11
N GLY A 53 -7.53 -5.98 8.55
CA GLY A 53 -7.92 -4.77 7.83
C GLY A 53 -7.40 -4.76 6.40
N PHE A 54 -6.15 -5.19 6.19
CA PHE A 54 -5.54 -5.29 4.88
C PHE A 54 -6.24 -6.35 3.99
N SER A 55 -6.66 -7.48 4.58
CA SER A 55 -7.30 -8.58 3.85
C SER A 55 -8.72 -8.28 3.37
N LEU A 56 -9.41 -7.37 4.03
CA LEU A 56 -10.72 -6.89 3.60
C LEU A 56 -10.64 -5.94 2.38
N GLY A 57 -9.44 -5.54 1.95
CA GLY A 57 -9.18 -4.74 0.75
C GLY A 57 -8.58 -5.51 -0.44
N ASP A 58 -7.39 -5.11 -0.86
CA ASP A 58 -6.60 -5.55 -2.03
C ASP A 58 -5.97 -6.96 -1.88
N ALA A 59 -6.02 -7.61 -0.70
CA ALA A 59 -5.47 -8.95 -0.56
C ALA A 59 -6.35 -9.96 -1.31
N SER A 60 -5.77 -10.62 -2.30
CA SER A 60 -6.45 -11.70 -3.00
C SER A 60 -6.21 -12.98 -2.21
N ILE A 61 -7.12 -13.26 -1.27
CA ILE A 61 -7.16 -14.58 -0.66
C ILE A 61 -7.78 -15.52 -1.68
N ASP A 62 -6.94 -16.38 -2.26
CA ASP A 62 -7.37 -17.46 -3.15
C ASP A 62 -8.16 -18.49 -2.33
N ARG A 63 -9.49 -18.31 -2.31
CA ARG A 63 -10.42 -19.13 -1.51
C ARG A 63 -10.65 -20.52 -2.12
N ALA A 64 -10.33 -20.71 -3.39
CA ALA A 64 -10.51 -21.98 -4.07
C ALA A 64 -9.56 -23.07 -3.55
N TYR A 65 -8.49 -22.66 -2.85
CA TYR A 65 -7.43 -23.56 -2.39
C TYR A 65 -7.01 -23.29 -0.94
N LEU A 66 -7.96 -23.35 0.02
CA LEU A 66 -7.64 -23.39 1.47
C LEU A 66 -6.59 -24.48 1.81
N GLN A 67 -6.43 -25.49 0.94
CA GLN A 67 -5.39 -26.51 1.02
C GLN A 67 -3.95 -25.96 0.90
N THR A 68 -3.74 -24.87 0.17
CA THR A 68 -2.40 -24.32 -0.09
C THR A 68 -1.86 -23.44 1.05
N LYS A 69 -2.70 -23.14 2.05
CA LYS A 69 -2.33 -22.36 3.25
C LYS A 69 -1.54 -21.08 2.91
N ARG A 70 -1.97 -20.34 1.87
CA ARG A 70 -1.26 -19.15 1.39
C ARG A 70 -2.17 -17.93 1.26
N ILE A 71 -1.58 -16.75 1.41
CA ILE A 71 -2.20 -15.47 1.11
C ILE A 71 -1.39 -14.78 0.03
N ASP A 72 -2.09 -14.30 -1.00
CA ASP A 72 -1.48 -13.65 -2.15
C ASP A 72 -1.81 -12.15 -2.17
N VAL A 73 -0.84 -11.35 -2.59
CA VAL A 73 -1.09 -9.96 -3.02
C VAL A 73 -0.59 -9.82 -4.45
N GLU A 74 -1.43 -9.30 -5.32
CA GLU A 74 -1.02 -8.88 -6.66
C GLU A 74 -1.31 -7.39 -6.84
N THR A 75 -0.26 -6.58 -7.03
CA THR A 75 -0.42 -5.13 -7.11
C THR A 75 0.56 -4.50 -8.09
N SER A 76 0.20 -3.31 -8.57
CA SER A 76 1.10 -2.42 -9.31
C SER A 76 1.69 -1.32 -8.42
N ARG A 77 1.30 -1.26 -7.14
CA ARG A 77 1.71 -0.25 -6.18
C ARG A 77 2.83 -0.79 -5.30
N LEU A 78 3.99 -0.14 -5.31
CA LEU A 78 5.13 -0.55 -4.49
C LEU A 78 4.77 -0.49 -3.00
N GLY A 79 4.13 0.60 -2.56
CA GLY A 79 3.76 0.77 -1.16
C GLY A 79 2.88 -0.36 -0.63
N THR A 80 1.86 -0.79 -1.38
CA THR A 80 0.97 -1.90 -0.98
C THR A 80 1.74 -3.22 -0.82
N LEU A 81 2.67 -3.51 -1.72
CA LEU A 81 3.49 -4.72 -1.63
C LEU A 81 4.45 -4.66 -0.42
N ILE A 82 5.07 -3.51 -0.16
CA ILE A 82 5.94 -3.34 1.02
C ILE A 82 5.16 -3.49 2.32
N CYS A 83 3.94 -2.93 2.41
CA CYS A 83 3.04 -3.14 3.54
C CYS A 83 2.78 -4.63 3.79
N PHE A 84 2.41 -5.36 2.72
CA PHE A 84 2.20 -6.80 2.79
C PHE A 84 3.44 -7.54 3.31
N LEU A 85 4.61 -7.31 2.70
CA LEU A 85 5.85 -7.97 3.10
C LEU A 85 6.20 -7.68 4.57
N THR A 86 6.02 -6.44 5.02
CA THR A 86 6.35 -6.02 6.40
C THR A 86 5.58 -6.83 7.44
N ILE A 87 4.28 -7.04 7.23
CA ILE A 87 3.43 -7.76 8.18
C ILE A 87 3.55 -9.27 8.00
N PHE A 88 3.51 -9.75 6.76
CA PHE A 88 3.49 -11.19 6.52
C PHE A 88 4.84 -11.87 6.75
N LEU A 89 5.97 -11.16 6.82
CA LEU A 89 7.21 -11.74 7.33
C LEU A 89 7.14 -12.11 8.82
N LEU A 90 6.26 -11.48 9.60
CA LEU A 90 6.05 -11.81 11.02
C LEU A 90 4.99 -12.90 11.22
N LEU A 91 4.09 -13.08 10.25
CA LEU A 91 2.93 -13.97 10.36
C LEU A 91 3.04 -15.26 9.52
N ALA A 92 3.99 -15.31 8.59
CA ALA A 92 4.13 -16.40 7.63
C ALA A 92 5.48 -17.09 7.75
N THR A 93 5.58 -18.29 7.21
CA THR A 93 6.85 -19.00 7.09
C THR A 93 7.68 -18.38 5.95
N PRO A 94 8.86 -17.81 6.23
CA PRO A 94 9.79 -17.35 5.21
C PRO A 94 10.39 -18.53 4.42
N PRO A 95 10.98 -18.29 3.24
CA PRO A 95 11.06 -17.00 2.56
C PRO A 95 9.79 -16.66 1.76
N ILE A 96 9.51 -15.36 1.61
CA ILE A 96 8.46 -14.86 0.73
C ILE A 96 9.06 -14.58 -0.66
N LYS A 97 8.45 -15.14 -1.71
CA LYS A 97 8.88 -14.92 -3.10
C LYS A 97 8.04 -13.84 -3.78
N ILE A 98 8.70 -12.92 -4.47
CA ILE A 98 8.08 -11.89 -5.29
C ILE A 98 8.33 -12.19 -6.77
N ARG A 99 7.24 -12.33 -7.52
CA ARG A 99 7.23 -12.56 -8.96
C ARG A 99 6.76 -11.32 -9.70
N PHE A 100 7.27 -11.13 -10.91
CA PHE A 100 7.05 -9.95 -11.73
C PHE A 100 6.35 -10.31 -13.04
N TYR A 101 5.34 -9.55 -13.42
CA TYR A 101 4.47 -9.87 -14.56
C TYR A 101 4.16 -8.64 -15.40
N VAL A 102 3.96 -8.89 -16.69
CA VAL A 102 3.46 -7.91 -17.67
C VAL A 102 2.16 -8.45 -18.26
N ARG A 103 1.03 -7.80 -17.95
CA ARG A 103 -0.30 -8.14 -18.48
C ARG A 103 -0.60 -7.28 -19.71
N LYS A 104 -0.91 -7.91 -20.85
CA LYS A 104 -1.17 -7.19 -22.12
C LYS A 104 -2.45 -6.34 -22.06
N ASP A 105 -3.52 -6.86 -21.46
CA ASP A 105 -4.86 -6.25 -21.51
C ASP A 105 -5.32 -5.64 -20.17
N SER A 106 -4.40 -5.13 -19.36
CA SER A 106 -4.72 -4.52 -18.06
C SER A 106 -4.41 -3.03 -18.04
N ARG A 107 -5.31 -2.23 -17.45
CA ARG A 107 -5.07 -0.81 -17.13
C ARG A 107 -3.80 -0.61 -16.29
N ALA A 108 -3.43 -1.62 -15.49
CA ALA A 108 -2.18 -1.67 -14.75
C ALA A 108 -1.31 -2.83 -15.29
N LYS A 109 -0.63 -2.57 -16.42
CA LYS A 109 0.17 -3.55 -17.17
C LYS A 109 1.28 -4.22 -16.35
N TYR A 110 1.98 -3.47 -15.50
CA TYR A 110 3.13 -3.96 -14.72
C TYR A 110 2.69 -4.35 -13.31
N LYS A 111 2.84 -5.63 -12.98
CA LYS A 111 2.34 -6.23 -11.74
C LYS A 111 3.45 -6.95 -10.98
N MET A 112 3.32 -6.95 -9.67
CA MET A 112 4.12 -7.75 -8.75
C MET A 112 3.17 -8.64 -7.97
N ARG A 113 3.56 -9.90 -7.77
CA ARG A 113 2.83 -10.84 -6.91
C ARG A 113 3.75 -11.36 -5.82
N ALA A 114 3.31 -11.32 -4.58
CA ALA A 114 3.94 -12.05 -3.48
C ALA A 114 2.93 -13.03 -2.89
N TYR A 115 3.44 -14.13 -2.34
CA TYR A 115 2.65 -15.09 -1.59
C TYR A 115 3.34 -15.43 -0.28
N ALA A 116 2.54 -15.57 0.78
CA ALA A 116 3.00 -15.88 2.12
C ALA A 116 2.31 -17.16 2.61
N LYS A 117 3.08 -18.16 3.07
CA LYS A 117 2.54 -19.40 3.64
C LYS A 117 2.19 -19.16 5.11
N VAL A 118 0.93 -19.30 5.47
CA VAL A 118 0.41 -18.98 6.81
C VAL A 118 -0.18 -20.21 7.48
N SER A 119 -0.44 -20.12 8.79
CA SER A 119 -1.21 -21.15 9.50
C SER A 119 -2.65 -21.23 8.97
N ARG A 120 -3.33 -22.34 9.26
CA ARG A 120 -4.72 -22.53 8.85
C ARG A 120 -5.64 -21.55 9.57
N GLU A 121 -5.41 -21.36 10.86
CA GLU A 121 -6.18 -20.47 11.74
C GLU A 121 -6.09 -19.03 11.24
N LEU A 122 -4.88 -18.57 10.89
CA LEU A 122 -4.69 -17.24 10.34
C LEU A 122 -5.36 -17.09 8.96
N LEU A 123 -5.30 -18.11 8.11
CA LEU A 123 -6.00 -18.08 6.82
C LEU A 123 -7.52 -17.98 6.99
N GLU A 124 -8.11 -18.75 7.90
CA GLU A 124 -9.55 -18.75 8.19
C GLU A 124 -10.02 -17.43 8.81
N LEU A 125 -9.16 -16.77 9.58
CA LEU A 125 -9.37 -15.42 10.09
C LEU A 125 -9.41 -14.41 8.93
N LEU A 126 -8.33 -14.37 8.14
CA LEU A 126 -8.15 -13.35 7.11
C LEU A 126 -9.11 -13.54 5.92
N ALA A 127 -9.53 -14.78 5.63
CA ALA A 127 -10.48 -15.11 4.56
C ALA A 127 -11.92 -14.66 4.87
N SER A 128 -12.23 -14.42 6.15
CA SER A 128 -13.55 -13.97 6.58
C SER A 128 -13.93 -12.65 5.92
N ARG A 129 -15.16 -12.55 5.42
CA ARG A 129 -15.76 -11.24 5.02
C ARG A 129 -16.54 -10.59 6.16
N GLU A 130 -16.71 -11.32 7.25
CA GLU A 130 -17.36 -10.87 8.48
C GLU A 130 -16.33 -10.07 9.27
N PHE A 131 -16.46 -8.75 9.20
CA PHE A 131 -15.53 -7.79 9.82
C PHE A 131 -15.62 -7.76 11.35
N ASP A 132 -16.66 -8.35 11.91
CA ASP A 132 -16.93 -8.55 13.33
C ASP A 132 -16.23 -9.78 13.91
N LYS A 133 -15.82 -10.76 13.08
CA LYS A 133 -15.23 -12.03 13.55
C LYS A 133 -13.96 -11.88 14.41
N PHE A 134 -13.22 -10.79 14.27
CA PHE A 134 -11.97 -10.55 15.01
C PHE A 134 -12.09 -9.46 16.08
N ASN A 135 -13.32 -9.04 16.43
CA ASN A 135 -13.58 -8.04 17.46
C ASN A 135 -12.71 -6.77 17.34
N VAL A 136 -12.30 -6.40 16.12
CA VAL A 136 -11.41 -5.25 15.88
C VAL A 136 -12.02 -3.92 16.30
N PHE A 137 -13.33 -3.91 16.55
CA PHE A 137 -14.06 -2.77 17.04
C PHE A 137 -14.20 -2.77 18.56
N GLU A 138 -13.79 -3.79 19.31
CA GLU A 138 -13.91 -3.74 20.77
C GLU A 138 -12.76 -2.92 21.36
N GLU A 139 -11.53 -3.30 21.01
CA GLU A 139 -10.30 -2.72 21.56
C GLU A 139 -9.73 -1.57 20.72
N ASP A 140 -9.38 -0.47 21.39
CA ASP A 140 -8.97 0.78 20.76
C ASP A 140 -7.68 0.64 19.93
N TYR A 141 -6.71 -0.15 20.43
CA TYR A 141 -5.43 -0.39 19.75
C TYR A 141 -5.59 -1.32 18.52
N MET A 142 -6.51 -2.29 18.60
CA MET A 142 -6.85 -3.17 17.48
C MET A 142 -7.55 -2.38 16.38
N PHE A 143 -8.50 -1.51 16.73
CA PHE A 143 -9.22 -0.69 15.77
C PHE A 143 -8.29 0.24 14.99
N ARG A 144 -7.33 0.87 15.67
CA ARG A 144 -6.29 1.71 15.04
C ARG A 144 -5.46 0.94 14.02
N SER A 145 -5.00 -0.24 14.41
CA SER A 145 -4.22 -1.12 13.55
C SER A 145 -5.01 -1.60 12.34
N PHE A 146 -6.28 -1.97 12.57
CA PHE A 146 -7.23 -2.36 11.54
C PHE A 146 -7.48 -1.25 10.52
N LEU A 147 -7.72 -0.01 10.98
CA LEU A 147 -7.89 1.16 10.12
C LEU A 147 -6.65 1.46 9.28
N ALA A 148 -5.46 1.27 9.84
CA ALA A 148 -4.23 1.43 9.09
C ALA A 148 -4.09 0.34 8.01
N GLY A 149 -4.41 -0.92 8.34
CA GLY A 149 -4.38 -2.05 7.40
C GLY A 149 -5.32 -1.84 6.21
N ILE A 150 -6.57 -1.44 6.46
CA ILE A 150 -7.54 -1.21 5.38
C ILE A 150 -7.14 -0.03 4.49
N ILE A 151 -6.56 1.03 5.06
CA ILE A 151 -6.04 2.15 4.27
C ILE A 151 -4.80 1.75 3.49
N ASP A 152 -3.91 0.98 4.08
CA ASP A 152 -2.69 0.53 3.43
C ASP A 152 -2.96 -0.38 2.23
N SER A 153 -4.11 -1.05 2.25
CA SER A 153 -4.69 -1.82 1.16
C SER A 153 -5.37 -0.89 0.15
N ASP A 154 -6.62 -0.48 0.40
CA ASP A 154 -7.52 0.19 -0.55
C ASP A 154 -7.78 1.67 -0.27
N GLY A 155 -7.03 2.25 0.67
CA GLY A 155 -7.19 3.64 1.04
C GLY A 155 -6.45 4.63 0.15
N SER A 156 -6.67 5.91 0.38
CA SER A 156 -5.84 6.97 -0.16
C SER A 156 -5.74 8.13 0.82
N ILE A 157 -4.59 8.80 0.81
CA ILE A 157 -4.32 10.04 1.54
C ILE A 157 -3.88 11.06 0.51
N GLN A 158 -4.57 12.19 0.42
CA GLN A 158 -4.37 13.18 -0.64
C GLN A 158 -4.33 14.59 -0.05
N PRO A 159 -3.18 15.28 -0.10
CA PRO A 159 -3.04 16.67 0.35
C PRO A 159 -3.49 17.63 -0.76
N TYR A 160 -4.77 17.62 -1.15
CA TYR A 160 -5.22 18.44 -2.28
C TYR A 160 -5.13 19.93 -1.99
N VAL A 161 -4.52 20.67 -2.92
CA VAL A 161 -4.60 22.13 -2.99
C VAL A 161 -5.47 22.48 -4.19
N LYS A 162 -6.56 23.21 -3.94
CA LYS A 162 -7.52 23.62 -4.98
C LYS A 162 -7.48 25.11 -5.17
N LYS A 163 -7.63 25.55 -6.42
CA LYS A 163 -7.83 26.95 -6.79
C LYS A 163 -9.33 27.21 -6.90
N ARG A 164 -9.84 28.22 -6.20
CA ARG A 164 -11.26 28.65 -6.29
C ARG A 164 -11.35 30.15 -6.54
N GLY A 165 -12.38 30.57 -7.27
CA GLY A 165 -12.65 31.95 -7.67
C GLY A 165 -12.34 32.23 -9.14
N LYS A 166 -13.08 33.15 -9.77
CA LYS A 166 -12.95 33.48 -11.21
C LYS A 166 -11.88 34.52 -11.52
N LYS A 167 -11.75 35.58 -10.71
CA LYS A 167 -10.82 36.72 -10.96
C LYS A 167 -9.56 36.69 -10.08
N ASN A 168 -9.71 36.45 -8.76
CA ASN A 168 -8.60 36.27 -7.82
C ASN A 168 -8.62 34.85 -7.26
N GLN A 169 -7.94 33.92 -7.93
CA GLN A 169 -7.91 32.51 -7.53
C GLN A 169 -7.23 32.36 -6.16
N ARG A 170 -8.03 32.11 -5.11
CA ARG A 170 -7.52 31.76 -3.80
C ARG A 170 -7.22 30.26 -3.75
N LEU A 171 -6.13 29.93 -3.08
CA LEU A 171 -5.69 28.56 -2.84
C LEU A 171 -6.33 28.05 -1.54
N TYR A 172 -6.93 26.87 -1.60
CA TYR A 172 -7.54 26.19 -0.46
C TYR A 172 -6.89 24.84 -0.29
N PHE A 173 -6.54 24.50 0.96
CA PHE A 173 -6.10 23.16 1.31
C PHE A 173 -7.31 22.33 1.73
N GLU A 174 -7.62 21.31 0.94
CA GLU A 174 -8.76 20.42 1.13
C GLU A 174 -8.27 18.97 1.13
N PRO A 175 -7.53 18.54 2.18
CA PRO A 175 -6.99 17.19 2.20
C PRO A 175 -8.11 16.16 2.30
N GLU A 176 -7.81 14.95 1.87
CA GLU A 176 -8.77 13.85 1.82
C GLU A 176 -8.13 12.54 2.26
N VAL A 177 -8.84 11.80 3.10
CA VAL A 177 -8.61 10.38 3.35
C VAL A 177 -9.83 9.62 2.83
N CYS A 178 -9.59 8.61 1.99
CA CYS A 178 -10.63 7.71 1.51
C CYS A 178 -10.30 6.27 1.85
N ILE A 179 -11.32 5.47 2.20
CA ILE A 179 -11.28 4.01 2.22
C ILE A 179 -12.27 3.51 1.18
N ILE A 180 -11.81 2.72 0.21
CA ILE A 180 -12.64 2.19 -0.87
C ILE A 180 -12.96 0.73 -0.57
N ASN A 181 -14.23 0.34 -0.63
CA ASN A 181 -14.64 -1.05 -0.41
C ASN A 181 -16.00 -1.34 -1.06
N SER A 182 -16.22 -2.60 -1.50
CA SER A 182 -17.52 -3.04 -2.00
C SER A 182 -18.52 -3.35 -0.87
N ASN A 183 -18.03 -3.67 0.33
CA ASN A 183 -18.85 -3.90 1.51
C ASN A 183 -19.27 -2.57 2.16
N THR A 184 -20.48 -2.10 1.84
CA THR A 184 -21.03 -0.87 2.43
C THR A 184 -21.29 -0.96 3.92
N LYS A 185 -21.61 -2.14 4.45
CA LYS A 185 -21.85 -2.35 5.89
C LYS A 185 -20.56 -2.08 6.67
N LEU A 186 -19.44 -2.60 6.18
CA LEU A 186 -18.11 -2.33 6.74
C LEU A 186 -17.80 -0.83 6.78
N LEU A 187 -18.01 -0.11 5.66
CA LEU A 187 -17.73 1.32 5.59
C LEU A 187 -18.61 2.14 6.56
N LYS A 188 -19.89 1.77 6.70
CA LYS A 188 -20.82 2.41 7.65
C LYS A 188 -20.44 2.12 9.10
N GLU A 189 -19.99 0.91 9.40
CA GLU A 189 -19.53 0.57 10.74
C GLU A 189 -18.25 1.34 11.09
N ILE A 190 -17.26 1.38 10.20
CA ILE A 190 -16.07 2.22 10.38
C ILE A 190 -16.45 3.69 10.58
N GLN A 191 -17.36 4.23 9.77
CA GLN A 191 -17.86 5.61 9.90
C GLN A 191 -18.47 5.86 11.29
N LYS A 192 -19.32 4.95 11.77
CA LYS A 192 -19.96 5.03 13.09
C LYS A 192 -18.94 5.02 14.22
N GLN A 193 -17.94 4.12 14.15
CA GLN A 193 -16.90 3.99 15.19
C GLN A 193 -15.96 5.20 15.19
N LEU A 194 -15.59 5.70 14.01
CA LEU A 194 -14.81 6.93 13.87
C LEU A 194 -15.51 8.15 14.48
N PHE A 195 -16.82 8.29 14.26
CA PHE A 195 -17.60 9.38 14.82
C PHE A 195 -17.77 9.25 16.34
N SER A 196 -18.26 8.09 16.80
CA SER A 196 -18.59 7.87 18.22
C SER A 196 -17.38 7.91 19.14
N ARG A 197 -16.22 7.37 18.74
CA ARG A 197 -15.03 7.30 19.59
C ARG A 197 -14.10 8.50 19.45
N TYR A 198 -14.01 9.06 18.25
CA TYR A 198 -12.96 10.03 17.91
C TYR A 198 -13.48 11.33 17.32
N SER A 199 -14.80 11.50 17.20
CA SER A 199 -15.42 12.67 16.56
C SER A 199 -14.92 12.93 15.14
N ILE A 200 -14.47 11.88 14.44
CA ILE A 200 -13.98 11.96 13.06
C ILE A 200 -15.19 11.84 12.12
N ARG A 201 -15.44 12.91 11.35
CA ARG A 201 -16.57 12.94 10.40
C ARG A 201 -16.13 12.46 9.02
N GLY A 202 -16.90 11.54 8.45
CA GLY A 202 -16.76 11.09 7.07
C GLY A 202 -18.11 10.74 6.48
N ASN A 203 -18.17 10.59 5.16
CA ASN A 203 -19.39 10.22 4.43
C ASN A 203 -19.14 8.99 3.56
N VAL A 204 -20.04 8.01 3.62
CA VAL A 204 -20.05 6.88 2.69
C VAL A 204 -20.79 7.29 1.42
N VAL A 205 -20.09 7.30 0.29
CA VAL A 205 -20.63 7.69 -1.02
C VAL A 205 -20.21 6.69 -2.10
N TYR A 206 -20.88 6.70 -3.26
CA TYR A 206 -20.44 5.91 -4.41
C TYR A 206 -19.02 6.29 -4.84
N ALA A 207 -18.22 5.27 -5.16
CA ALA A 207 -16.94 5.48 -5.84
C ALA A 207 -17.16 5.64 -7.34
N TYR A 208 -16.12 6.07 -8.07
CA TYR A 208 -16.18 6.14 -9.54
C TYR A 208 -16.23 4.76 -10.21
N THR A 209 -15.84 3.70 -9.49
CA THR A 209 -15.92 2.32 -9.97
C THR A 209 -17.29 1.73 -9.65
N PRO A 210 -18.04 1.17 -10.62
CA PRO A 210 -19.33 0.54 -10.37
C PRO A 210 -19.26 -0.56 -9.31
N GLY A 211 -20.28 -0.63 -8.44
CA GLY A 211 -20.37 -1.64 -7.37
C GLY A 211 -19.43 -1.41 -6.18
N VAL A 212 -18.75 -0.26 -6.12
CA VAL A 212 -17.81 0.07 -5.05
C VAL A 212 -18.17 1.40 -4.40
N TYR A 213 -17.95 1.50 -3.09
CA TYR A 213 -18.23 2.68 -2.29
C TYR A 213 -16.94 3.22 -1.67
N ARG A 214 -16.97 4.47 -1.22
CA ARG A 214 -15.88 5.08 -0.49
C ARG A 214 -16.39 5.75 0.77
N LEU A 215 -15.73 5.47 1.90
CA LEU A 215 -15.79 6.34 3.07
C LEU A 215 -14.82 7.49 2.84
N ARG A 216 -15.34 8.72 2.76
CA ARG A 216 -14.59 9.94 2.47
C ARG A 216 -14.54 10.85 3.69
N ILE A 217 -13.34 11.16 4.16
CA ILE A 217 -13.03 12.10 5.25
C ILE A 217 -12.29 13.28 4.61
N ASN A 218 -12.86 14.49 4.69
CA ASN A 218 -12.37 15.65 3.92
C ASN A 218 -12.32 16.97 4.68
N SER A 219 -12.80 17.03 5.94
CA SER A 219 -12.53 18.20 6.78
C SER A 219 -11.10 18.12 7.29
N LEU A 220 -10.37 19.23 7.26
CA LEU A 220 -8.96 19.27 7.64
C LEU A 220 -8.72 18.71 9.05
N GLU A 221 -9.59 19.04 10.00
CA GLU A 221 -9.55 18.53 11.38
C GLU A 221 -9.82 17.01 11.46
N SER A 222 -10.88 16.51 10.82
CA SER A 222 -11.19 15.07 10.85
C SER A 222 -10.11 14.25 10.13
N VAL A 223 -9.54 14.77 9.04
CA VAL A 223 -8.38 14.17 8.40
C VAL A 223 -7.20 14.14 9.36
N TYR A 224 -6.85 15.25 10.01
CA TYR A 224 -5.75 15.29 10.97
C TYR A 224 -5.93 14.28 12.11
N ASN A 225 -7.13 14.23 12.71
CA ASN A 225 -7.45 13.30 13.79
C ASN A 225 -7.36 11.85 13.33
N PHE A 226 -7.85 11.55 12.12
CA PHE A 226 -7.71 10.22 11.52
C PHE A 226 -6.23 9.83 11.33
N LEU A 227 -5.40 10.75 10.82
CA LEU A 227 -3.98 10.49 10.62
C LEU A 227 -3.25 10.31 11.96
N LYS A 228 -3.63 11.08 12.99
CA LYS A 228 -3.09 10.91 14.34
C LYS A 228 -3.46 9.55 14.93
N LEU A 229 -4.69 9.09 14.68
CA LEU A 229 -5.20 7.80 15.14
C LEU A 229 -4.41 6.62 14.56
N THR A 230 -3.95 6.74 13.31
CA THR A 230 -3.30 5.66 12.55
C THR A 230 -1.78 5.83 12.37
N ASP A 231 -1.18 6.90 12.92
CA ASP A 231 0.20 7.32 12.64
C ASP A 231 1.25 6.22 12.92
N ASN A 232 1.06 5.50 14.03
CA ASN A 232 1.98 4.44 14.44
C ASN A 232 1.82 3.14 13.65
N HIS A 233 0.71 2.99 12.91
CA HIS A 233 0.33 1.75 12.24
C HIS A 233 0.32 1.84 10.71
N LEU A 234 0.36 3.05 10.12
CA LEU A 234 0.47 3.22 8.68
C LEU A 234 1.86 2.79 8.18
N LEU A 235 1.91 1.87 7.22
CA LEU A 235 3.13 1.31 6.65
C LEU A 235 3.38 1.79 5.21
N ASN A 236 2.37 2.31 4.50
CA ASN A 236 2.53 2.58 3.08
C ASN A 236 3.46 3.78 2.82
N ILE A 237 4.61 3.49 2.21
CA ILE A 237 5.70 4.45 1.94
C ILE A 237 5.29 5.61 1.02
N GLU A 238 4.23 5.47 0.22
CA GLU A 238 3.73 6.54 -0.66
C GLU A 238 2.70 7.42 0.06
N ARG A 239 2.05 6.89 1.11
CA ARG A 239 1.03 7.57 1.92
C ARG A 239 1.63 8.27 3.13
N LEU A 240 2.65 7.69 3.76
CA LEU A 240 3.34 8.24 4.95
C LEU A 240 3.84 9.69 4.76
N PRO A 241 4.55 10.04 3.68
CA PRO A 241 4.98 11.43 3.45
C PRO A 241 3.80 12.39 3.30
N LYS A 242 2.71 11.95 2.67
CA LYS A 242 1.51 12.78 2.48
C LYS A 242 0.79 13.02 3.80
N ALA A 243 0.66 11.99 4.63
CA ALA A 243 0.11 12.10 5.97
C ALA A 243 0.91 13.12 6.80
N LYS A 244 2.25 13.04 6.75
CA LYS A 244 3.13 13.95 7.47
C LYS A 244 2.93 15.41 7.04
N VAL A 245 2.81 15.67 5.74
CA VAL A 245 2.59 17.01 5.20
C VAL A 245 1.26 17.60 5.69
N ILE A 246 0.18 16.80 5.70
CA ILE A 246 -1.12 17.25 6.22
C ILE A 246 -1.01 17.59 7.71
N GLN A 247 -0.35 16.74 8.51
CA GLN A 247 -0.14 16.98 9.94
C GLN A 247 0.69 18.25 10.21
N LEU A 248 1.74 18.49 9.42
CA LEU A 248 2.57 19.69 9.56
C LEU A 248 1.79 20.96 9.22
N TYR A 249 1.00 20.94 8.15
CA TYR A 249 0.16 22.07 7.77
C TYR A 249 -0.90 22.36 8.83
N TYR A 250 -1.60 21.32 9.32
CA TYR A 250 -2.61 21.49 10.38
C TYR A 250 -2.04 22.13 11.65
N LYS A 251 -0.81 21.76 12.02
CA LYS A 251 -0.10 22.31 13.19
C LYS A 251 0.56 23.67 12.93
N ASN A 252 0.26 24.33 11.80
CA ASN A 252 0.87 25.60 11.37
C ASN A 252 2.41 25.56 11.35
N LYS A 253 3.00 24.38 11.06
CA LYS A 253 4.46 24.20 10.96
C LYS A 253 5.01 24.44 9.56
N ILE A 254 4.14 24.52 8.57
CA ILE A 254 4.46 24.89 7.19
C ILE A 254 3.38 25.81 6.64
N THR A 255 3.77 26.69 5.74
CA THR A 255 2.91 27.60 5.00
C THR A 255 2.23 26.91 3.80
N MET A 256 1.23 27.57 3.20
CA MET A 256 0.59 27.11 1.95
C MET A 256 1.60 26.98 0.79
N GLU A 257 2.57 27.89 0.70
CA GLU A 257 3.57 27.86 -0.36
C GLU A 257 4.52 26.67 -0.22
N GLU A 258 4.97 26.39 1.01
CA GLU A 258 5.79 25.22 1.32
C GLU A 258 5.02 23.92 1.05
N LEU A 259 3.75 23.85 1.47
CA LEU A 259 2.85 22.74 1.18
C LEU A 259 2.79 22.43 -0.33
N ILE A 260 2.62 23.45 -1.18
CA ILE A 260 2.57 23.29 -2.63
C ILE A 260 3.89 22.74 -3.19
N LYS A 261 5.02 23.31 -2.74
CA LYS A 261 6.36 22.87 -3.14
C LYS A 261 6.60 21.41 -2.75
N ILE A 262 6.28 21.03 -1.52
CA ILE A 262 6.44 19.66 -1.02
C ILE A 262 5.52 18.70 -1.78
N ASN A 263 4.25 19.05 -1.98
CA ASN A 263 3.29 18.21 -2.70
C ASN A 263 3.74 17.95 -4.15
N LYS A 264 4.25 18.98 -4.84
CA LYS A 264 4.82 18.81 -6.19
C LYS A 264 6.02 17.86 -6.16
N ARG A 265 6.96 18.06 -5.22
CA ARG A 265 8.13 17.19 -5.06
C ARG A 265 7.74 15.74 -4.80
N LEU A 266 6.77 15.48 -3.92
CA LEU A 266 6.27 14.13 -3.65
C LEU A 266 5.65 13.49 -4.89
N LYS A 267 4.86 14.24 -5.67
CA LYS A 267 4.29 13.75 -6.93
C LYS A 267 5.38 13.39 -7.94
N ASP A 268 6.38 14.23 -8.11
CA ASP A 268 7.49 14.03 -9.04
C ASP A 268 8.36 12.83 -8.61
N GLN A 269 8.63 12.68 -7.31
CA GLN A 269 9.34 11.53 -6.75
C GLN A 269 8.58 10.23 -6.99
N ASN A 270 7.27 10.20 -6.69
CA ASN A 270 6.44 9.01 -6.93
C ASN A 270 6.38 8.64 -8.41
N TYR A 271 6.31 9.63 -9.31
CA TYR A 271 6.36 9.39 -10.75
C TYR A 271 7.70 8.76 -11.19
N LYS A 272 8.83 9.28 -10.68
CA LYS A 272 10.16 8.72 -10.94
C LYS A 272 10.30 7.28 -10.42
N ILE A 273 9.87 7.03 -9.18
CA ILE A 273 9.87 5.68 -8.58
C ILE A 273 9.03 4.73 -9.43
N HIS A 274 7.83 5.16 -9.86
CA HIS A 274 6.96 4.35 -10.69
C HIS A 274 7.62 3.97 -12.02
N LYS A 275 8.30 4.90 -12.69
CA LYS A 275 9.05 4.61 -13.93
C LYS A 275 10.18 3.62 -13.71
N ILE A 276 10.98 3.81 -12.65
CA ILE A 276 12.06 2.86 -12.30
C ILE A 276 11.47 1.47 -12.02
N LEU A 277 10.37 1.41 -11.27
CA LEU A 277 9.68 0.16 -10.96
C LEU A 277 9.19 -0.55 -12.22
N GLN A 278 8.59 0.16 -13.18
CA GLN A 278 8.15 -0.43 -14.45
C GLN A 278 9.32 -1.06 -15.23
N SER A 279 10.42 -0.34 -15.35
CA SER A 279 11.63 -0.86 -16.01
C SER A 279 12.23 -2.03 -15.25
N PHE A 280 12.22 -2.00 -13.91
CA PHE A 280 12.65 -3.12 -13.08
C PHE A 280 11.77 -4.37 -13.29
N ILE A 281 10.43 -4.21 -13.27
CA ILE A 281 9.47 -5.30 -13.53
C ILE A 281 9.73 -5.93 -14.91
N LEU A 282 9.93 -5.11 -15.94
CA LEU A 282 10.24 -5.57 -17.29
C LEU A 282 11.52 -6.42 -17.31
N THR A 283 12.60 -5.93 -16.71
CA THR A 283 13.88 -6.62 -16.65
C THR A 283 13.77 -7.94 -15.88
N MET A 284 13.13 -7.94 -14.71
CA MET A 284 12.93 -9.16 -13.91
C MET A 284 12.10 -10.20 -14.67
N ASN A 285 10.99 -9.78 -15.29
CA ASN A 285 10.12 -10.67 -16.05
C ASN A 285 10.79 -11.24 -17.32
N LYS A 286 11.57 -10.43 -18.04
CA LYS A 286 12.31 -10.86 -19.24
C LYS A 286 13.35 -11.93 -18.90
N ASN A 287 14.08 -11.74 -17.80
CA ASN A 287 15.14 -12.64 -17.34
C ASN A 287 14.65 -13.77 -16.43
N LYS A 288 13.32 -13.90 -16.24
CA LYS A 288 12.70 -14.92 -15.37
C LYS A 288 13.25 -14.90 -13.94
N LEU A 289 13.50 -13.71 -13.41
CA LEU A 289 14.03 -13.52 -12.05
C LEU A 289 12.90 -13.33 -11.03
N VAL A 290 13.17 -13.74 -9.79
CA VAL A 290 12.31 -13.50 -8.62
C VAL A 290 13.12 -12.84 -7.52
N LEU A 291 12.45 -12.07 -6.67
CA LEU A 291 13.03 -11.69 -5.38
C LEU A 291 12.65 -12.73 -4.34
N VAL A 292 13.61 -13.08 -3.48
CA VAL A 292 13.43 -13.95 -2.32
C VAL A 292 13.72 -13.11 -1.09
N VAL A 293 12.72 -13.00 -0.22
CA VAL A 293 12.79 -12.18 1.00
C VAL A 293 12.86 -13.11 2.20
N ASP A 294 13.91 -12.98 3.01
CA ASP A 294 14.10 -13.75 4.25
C ASP A 294 13.36 -13.13 5.46
N GLU A 295 13.43 -13.78 6.62
CA GLU A 295 12.83 -13.28 7.87
C GLU A 295 13.33 -11.89 8.30
N ASN A 296 14.53 -11.49 7.87
CA ASN A 296 15.15 -10.22 8.23
C ASN A 296 14.87 -9.10 7.22
N GLY A 297 14.05 -9.40 6.20
CA GLY A 297 13.74 -8.51 5.09
C GLY A 297 14.91 -8.29 4.13
N LYS A 298 15.96 -9.12 4.18
CA LYS A 298 17.03 -9.12 3.19
C LYS A 298 16.49 -9.69 1.88
N ILE A 299 16.99 -9.18 0.75
CA ILE A 299 16.51 -9.56 -0.57
C ILE A 299 17.64 -10.19 -1.38
N ASP A 300 17.41 -11.42 -1.83
CA ASP A 300 18.24 -12.10 -2.81
C ASP A 300 17.48 -12.23 -4.15
N ILE A 301 18.24 -12.24 -5.25
CA ILE A 301 17.71 -12.36 -6.61
C ILE A 301 18.01 -13.74 -7.14
N ASN A 302 16.97 -14.52 -7.42
CA ASN A 302 17.11 -15.90 -7.89
C ASN A 302 16.44 -16.09 -9.25
N GLN A 303 16.85 -17.14 -9.96
CA GLN A 303 16.10 -17.64 -11.12
C GLN A 303 14.75 -18.21 -10.66
N ALA A 304 13.69 -17.95 -11.44
CA ALA A 304 12.40 -18.59 -11.22
C ALA A 304 12.54 -20.08 -11.56
N THR A 305 12.59 -20.94 -10.54
CA THR A 305 12.35 -22.38 -10.73
C THR A 305 10.92 -22.55 -11.24
N VAL A 306 10.80 -23.21 -12.40
CA VAL A 306 9.53 -23.58 -13.06
C VAL A 306 8.68 -24.43 -12.13
#